data_AF-A0A348ZLK9-F1
#
_entry.id   AF-A0A348ZLK9-F1
#
_cell.length_a   1.000
_cell.length_b   1.000
_cell.length_c   1.000
_cell.angle_alpha   90.00
_cell.angle_beta   90.00
_cell.angle_gamma   90.00
#
_symmetry.space_group_name_H-M   'P 1'
#
loop_
_entity.id
_entity.type
_entity.pdbx_description
1 polymer ?
#
loop_
_entity_poly.entity_id
_entity_poly.type
_entity_poly.pdbx_seq_one_letter_code
_entity_poly.pdbx_strand_id
1 'polypeptide(L)'
;MKIRRIISLILMLSLTISLFGCGEAEKEQTSGMFVYFINKAGDNLNKEEYRVKSDNANSQITDLLDALSKDGDDKGDKAAVPENVIVNGFKLENGIITVDFNSEYNQLENQREVMCRAAVVLTLIQINAVDGIAFTVEDK
;
A
#
# COMPACT_ATOMS: atom_id res chain seq x y z
N MET A 1 -60.53 -14.53 26.57
CA MET A 1 -59.85 -13.23 26.35
C MET A 1 -58.45 -13.12 26.98
N LYS A 2 -58.14 -13.76 28.11
CA LYS A 2 -56.82 -13.65 28.78
C LYS A 2 -55.66 -14.27 27.99
N ILE A 3 -55.85 -15.45 27.39
CA ILE A 3 -54.83 -16.15 26.58
C ILE A 3 -54.47 -15.42 25.28
N ARG A 4 -55.44 -14.85 24.55
CA ARG A 4 -55.19 -14.04 23.34
C ARG A 4 -54.38 -12.77 23.64
N ARG A 5 -54.56 -12.18 24.83
CA ARG A 5 -53.78 -11.02 25.30
C ARG A 5 -52.34 -11.41 25.64
N ILE A 6 -52.14 -12.58 26.25
CA ILE A 6 -50.79 -13.10 26.59
C ILE A 6 -50.01 -13.46 25.33
N ILE A 7 -50.66 -14.11 24.35
CA ILE A 7 -50.02 -14.45 23.06
C ILE A 7 -49.63 -13.17 22.30
N SER A 8 -50.49 -12.14 22.32
CA SER A 8 -50.20 -10.86 21.67
C SER A 8 -49.04 -10.09 22.32
N LEU A 9 -48.86 -10.22 23.63
CA LEU A 9 -47.75 -9.61 24.37
C LEU A 9 -46.41 -10.32 24.10
N ILE A 10 -46.43 -11.65 23.96
CA ILE A 10 -45.24 -12.45 23.62
C ILE A 10 -44.78 -12.17 22.18
N LEU A 11 -45.72 -12.00 21.24
CA LEU A 11 -45.40 -11.65 19.85
C LEU A 11 -44.80 -10.25 19.72
N MET A 12 -45.27 -9.25 20.47
CA MET A 12 -44.66 -7.91 20.49
C MET A 12 -43.25 -7.92 21.09
N LEU A 13 -43.01 -8.72 22.14
CA LEU A 13 -41.70 -8.78 22.81
C LEU A 13 -40.62 -9.46 21.95
N SER A 14 -41.03 -10.36 21.03
CA SER A 14 -40.11 -11.00 20.07
C SER A 14 -39.63 -10.07 18.95
N LEU A 15 -40.35 -8.97 18.68
CA LEU A 15 -40.02 -8.05 17.57
C LEU A 15 -38.92 -7.03 17.94
N THR A 16 -38.65 -6.83 19.24
CA THR A 16 -37.71 -5.81 19.72
C THR A 16 -36.26 -6.28 19.87
N ILE A 17 -35.97 -7.57 19.66
CA ILE A 17 -34.61 -8.14 19.82
C ILE A 17 -33.78 -8.03 18.53
N SER A 18 -34.36 -7.58 17.42
CA SER A 18 -33.68 -7.52 16.11
C SER A 18 -32.84 -6.27 15.85
N LEU A 19 -32.53 -5.45 16.87
CA LEU A 19 -31.79 -4.19 16.71
C LEU A 19 -30.43 -4.17 17.43
N PHE A 20 -29.81 -5.32 17.68
CA PHE A 20 -28.35 -5.36 17.85
C PHE A 20 -27.70 -5.44 16.47
N GLY A 21 -27.78 -4.32 15.74
CA GLY A 21 -26.91 -4.07 14.61
C GLY A 21 -25.49 -4.03 15.14
N CYS A 22 -24.69 -5.03 14.78
CA CYS A 22 -23.26 -5.04 15.01
C CYS A 22 -22.70 -3.78 14.36
N GLY A 23 -22.24 -2.83 15.17
CA GLY A 23 -21.39 -1.76 14.67
C GLY A 23 -20.09 -2.40 14.23
N GLU A 24 -20.03 -2.85 12.97
CA GLU A 24 -18.77 -2.94 12.29
C GLU A 24 -18.23 -1.52 12.26
N ALA A 25 -17.16 -1.30 13.04
CA ALA A 25 -16.30 -0.15 12.81
C ALA A 25 -16.04 -0.09 11.31
N GLU A 26 -16.35 1.05 10.70
CA GLU A 26 -15.99 1.34 9.32
C GLU A 26 -14.49 1.05 9.19
N LYS A 27 -14.17 -0.14 8.67
CA LYS A 27 -12.84 -0.40 8.15
C LYS A 27 -12.79 0.49 6.93
N GLU A 28 -12.13 1.64 7.06
CA GLU A 28 -11.64 2.41 5.93
C GLU A 28 -11.18 1.39 4.87
N GLN A 29 -11.88 1.37 3.75
CA GLN A 29 -11.60 0.47 2.63
C GLN A 29 -10.32 0.93 1.96
N THR A 30 -9.20 0.79 2.66
CA THR A 30 -7.88 0.89 2.06
C THR A 30 -7.72 -0.38 1.22
N SER A 31 -7.78 -0.22 -0.09
CA SER A 31 -7.49 -1.32 -1.01
C SER A 31 -6.07 -1.81 -0.69
N GLY A 32 -5.93 -3.09 -0.31
CA GLY A 32 -4.63 -3.67 -0.04
C GLY A 32 -3.75 -3.56 -1.28
N MET A 33 -2.68 -2.77 -1.19
CA MET A 33 -1.65 -2.68 -2.22
C MET A 33 -0.53 -3.66 -1.87
N PHE A 34 0.43 -3.84 -2.77
CA PHE A 34 1.63 -4.61 -2.48
C PHE A 34 2.87 -3.75 -2.57
N VAL A 35 3.80 -3.92 -1.62
CA VAL A 35 5.17 -3.40 -1.73
C VAL A 35 6.09 -4.56 -2.09
N TYR A 36 6.99 -4.32 -3.04
CA TYR A 36 7.95 -5.32 -3.49
C TYR A 36 9.30 -5.07 -2.83
N PHE A 37 9.74 -6.03 -2.01
CA PHE A 37 11.02 -6.01 -1.30
C PHE A 37 12.00 -6.99 -1.93
N ILE A 38 13.28 -6.84 -1.62
CA ILE A 38 14.31 -7.78 -2.06
C ILE A 38 14.41 -8.91 -1.07
N ASN A 39 14.34 -10.14 -1.55
CA ASN A 39 14.45 -11.31 -0.69
C ASN A 39 15.82 -11.35 0.02
N LYS A 40 15.91 -12.15 1.08
CA LYS A 40 17.16 -12.33 1.84
C LYS A 40 18.38 -12.74 0.98
N ALA A 41 18.17 -13.44 -0.14
CA ALA A 41 19.24 -13.88 -1.03
C ALA A 41 19.75 -12.77 -1.97
N GLY A 42 18.98 -11.68 -2.16
CA GLY A 42 19.33 -10.59 -3.06
C GLY A 42 19.06 -10.86 -4.54
N ASP A 43 18.35 -11.94 -4.86
CA ASP A 43 18.19 -12.45 -6.24
C ASP A 43 16.74 -12.48 -6.73
N ASN A 44 15.77 -12.13 -5.87
CA ASN A 44 14.36 -12.09 -6.22
C ASN A 44 13.61 -10.99 -5.46
N LEU A 45 12.41 -10.64 -5.95
CA LEU A 45 11.47 -9.76 -5.27
C LEU A 45 10.38 -10.57 -4.58
N ASN A 46 10.16 -10.28 -3.30
CA ASN A 46 9.00 -10.74 -2.55
C ASN A 46 7.97 -9.60 -2.47
N LYS A 47 6.68 -9.94 -2.49
CA LYS A 47 5.61 -8.96 -2.33
C LYS A 47 4.95 -9.12 -0.97
N GLU A 48 4.73 -8.01 -0.29
CA GLU A 48 4.03 -7.96 1.00
C GLU A 48 2.80 -7.07 0.87
N GLU A 49 1.69 -7.46 1.51
CA GLU A 49 0.48 -6.64 1.55
C GLU A 49 0.74 -5.38 2.38
N TYR A 50 0.45 -4.23 1.81
CA TYR A 50 0.66 -2.92 2.42
C TYR A 50 -0.64 -2.12 2.42
N ARG A 51 -0.97 -1.56 3.59
CA ARG A 51 -2.14 -0.70 3.78
C ARG A 51 -1.73 0.76 3.69
N VAL A 52 -2.08 1.39 2.59
CA VAL A 52 -1.94 2.84 2.42
C VAL A 52 -2.90 3.58 3.34
N LYS A 53 -2.52 4.77 3.81
CA LYS A 53 -3.31 5.54 4.79
C LYS A 53 -4.34 6.47 4.17
N SER A 54 -4.37 6.55 2.84
CA SER A 54 -5.19 7.49 2.09
C SER A 54 -5.52 6.95 0.70
N ASP A 55 -6.67 7.36 0.17
CA ASP A 55 -7.06 7.13 -1.23
C ASP A 55 -6.51 8.21 -2.19
N ASN A 56 -5.85 9.25 -1.67
CA ASN A 56 -5.22 10.27 -2.51
C ASN A 56 -3.94 9.71 -3.15
N ALA A 57 -3.83 9.81 -4.47
CA ALA A 57 -2.68 9.28 -5.21
C ALA A 57 -1.33 9.79 -4.71
N ASN A 58 -1.18 11.09 -4.44
CA ASN A 58 0.10 11.62 -3.93
C ASN A 58 0.44 11.07 -2.55
N SER A 59 -0.56 10.94 -1.68
CA SER A 59 -0.37 10.33 -0.35
C SER A 59 0.01 8.85 -0.46
N GLN A 60 -0.60 8.10 -1.38
CA GLN A 60 -0.24 6.71 -1.65
C GLN A 60 1.20 6.58 -2.17
N ILE A 61 1.60 7.44 -3.12
CA ILE A 61 2.96 7.45 -3.66
C ILE A 61 3.97 7.70 -2.54
N THR A 62 3.74 8.71 -1.69
CA THR A 62 4.60 8.98 -0.54
C THR A 62 4.69 7.79 0.41
N ASP A 63 3.55 7.23 0.84
CA ASP A 63 3.51 6.09 1.78
C ASP A 63 4.26 4.86 1.22
N LEU A 64 4.17 4.61 -0.10
CA LEU A 64 4.81 3.47 -0.75
C LEU A 64 6.30 3.68 -1.00
N LEU A 65 6.74 4.88 -1.38
CA LEU A 65 8.18 5.22 -1.50
C LEU A 65 8.88 5.15 -0.14
N ASP A 66 8.20 5.59 0.92
CA ASP A 66 8.68 5.44 2.29
C ASP A 66 8.80 3.96 2.70
N ALA A 67 7.87 3.11 2.27
CA ALA A 67 7.91 1.66 2.55
C ALA A 67 9.06 0.98 1.80
N LEU A 68 9.25 1.31 0.51
CA LEU A 68 10.34 0.77 -0.32
C LEU A 68 11.75 1.08 0.23
N SER A 69 11.86 2.13 1.04
CA SER A 69 13.11 2.57 1.69
C SER A 69 13.35 1.93 3.06
N LYS A 70 12.49 1.00 3.49
CA LYS A 70 12.56 0.28 4.77
C LYS A 70 12.62 -1.22 4.52
N ASP A 71 13.19 -1.96 5.47
CA ASP A 71 13.14 -3.42 5.44
C ASP A 71 11.68 -3.90 5.54
N GLY A 72 11.39 -5.03 4.87
CA GLY A 72 10.07 -5.64 4.89
C GLY A 72 9.75 -6.25 6.25
N ASP A 73 8.48 -6.55 6.49
CA ASP A 73 8.03 -7.16 7.74
C ASP A 73 8.35 -8.67 7.76
N ASP A 74 8.50 -9.29 6.59
CA ASP A 74 8.86 -10.71 6.48
C ASP A 74 10.35 -10.95 6.76
N LYS A 75 10.64 -12.13 7.33
CA LYS A 75 11.93 -12.45 7.98
C LYS A 75 13.11 -12.47 7.00
N GLY A 76 13.70 -11.29 6.79
CA GLY A 76 14.92 -11.08 6.04
C GLY A 76 14.72 -10.36 4.71
N ASP A 77 13.51 -9.90 4.41
CA ASP A 77 13.26 -9.07 3.25
C ASP A 77 13.82 -7.67 3.49
N LYS A 78 14.47 -7.15 2.45
CA LYS A 78 15.31 -5.95 2.50
C LYS A 78 14.70 -4.82 1.71
N ALA A 79 14.98 -3.60 2.17
CA ALA A 79 14.61 -2.38 1.47
C ALA A 79 14.98 -2.46 -0.02
N ALA A 80 14.01 -2.18 -0.88
CA ALA A 80 14.23 -2.14 -2.32
C ALA A 80 15.09 -0.93 -2.70
N VAL A 81 14.86 0.21 -2.06
CA VAL A 81 15.70 1.41 -2.15
C VAL A 81 16.75 1.33 -1.03
N PRO A 82 18.04 1.14 -1.33
CA PRO A 82 19.09 1.01 -0.31
C PRO A 82 19.37 2.34 0.40
N GLU A 83 19.91 2.28 1.62
CA GLU A 83 20.10 3.44 2.51
C GLU A 83 20.92 4.61 1.90
N ASN A 84 21.89 4.32 1.03
CA ASN A 84 22.68 5.37 0.36
C ASN A 84 21.92 6.06 -0.78
N VAL A 85 20.84 5.45 -1.28
CA VAL A 85 20.00 6.01 -2.34
C VAL A 85 18.83 6.76 -1.71
N ILE A 86 18.77 8.06 -1.99
CA ILE A 86 17.75 8.97 -1.47
C ILE A 86 16.75 9.25 -2.59
N VAL A 87 15.46 9.15 -2.26
CA VAL A 87 14.38 9.69 -3.11
C VAL A 87 14.24 11.18 -2.79
N ASN A 88 14.68 12.03 -3.71
CA ASN A 88 14.61 13.48 -3.55
C ASN A 88 13.16 14.00 -3.63
N GLY A 89 12.33 13.33 -4.42
CA GLY A 89 10.92 13.65 -4.57
C GLY A 89 10.27 12.89 -5.72
N PHE A 90 9.00 13.23 -5.99
CA PHE A 90 8.30 12.73 -7.16
C PHE A 90 7.36 13.77 -7.74
N LYS A 91 6.95 13.55 -8.98
CA LYS A 91 5.97 14.36 -9.70
C LYS A 91 5.01 13.45 -10.46
N LEU A 92 3.70 13.60 -10.25
CA LEU A 92 2.67 12.89 -11.01
C LEU A 92 2.05 13.86 -12.03
N GLU A 93 2.27 13.61 -13.32
CA GLU A 93 1.70 14.39 -14.42
C GLU A 93 1.20 13.49 -15.54
N ASN A 94 -0.05 13.69 -15.97
CA ASN A 94 -0.67 12.95 -17.07
C ASN A 94 -0.50 11.42 -16.97
N GLY A 95 -0.67 10.89 -15.76
CA GLY A 95 -0.54 9.45 -15.49
C GLY A 95 0.90 8.95 -15.35
N ILE A 96 1.92 9.80 -15.54
CA ILE A 96 3.32 9.41 -15.38
C ILE A 96 3.85 9.93 -14.05
N ILE A 97 4.37 9.03 -13.21
CA ILE A 97 5.16 9.41 -12.04
C ILE A 97 6.62 9.51 -12.46
N THR A 98 7.24 10.67 -12.26
CA THR A 98 8.70 10.80 -12.24
C THR A 98 9.18 10.71 -10.81
N VAL A 99 10.01 9.72 -10.48
CA VAL A 99 10.69 9.60 -9.19
C VAL A 99 12.13 10.07 -9.35
N ASP A 100 12.52 11.08 -8.57
CA ASP A 100 13.88 11.62 -8.60
C ASP A 100 14.73 11.01 -7.49
N PHE A 101 15.89 10.48 -7.86
CA PHE A 101 16.85 9.89 -6.95
C PHE A 101 18.11 10.75 -6.85
N ASN A 102 18.86 10.59 -5.77
CA ASN A 102 20.21 11.13 -5.68
C ASN A 102 21.21 10.37 -6.57
N SER A 103 22.39 10.97 -6.77
CA SER A 103 23.47 10.41 -7.62
C SER A 103 23.94 8.99 -7.25
N GLU A 104 23.73 8.55 -6.01
CA GLU A 104 24.07 7.20 -5.52
C GLU A 104 23.29 6.10 -6.25
N TYR A 105 22.12 6.40 -6.82
CA TYR A 105 21.37 5.45 -7.65
C TYR A 105 22.22 4.92 -8.81
N ASN A 106 23.01 5.79 -9.45
CA ASN A 106 23.89 5.42 -10.57
C ASN A 106 25.14 4.65 -10.13
N GLN A 107 25.41 4.55 -8.83
CA GLN A 107 26.54 3.79 -8.28
C GLN A 107 26.12 2.36 -7.88
N LEU A 108 24.84 2.01 -8.03
CA LEU A 108 24.37 0.66 -7.76
C LEU A 108 24.96 -0.34 -8.76
N GLU A 109 25.40 -1.49 -8.25
CA GLU A 109 25.75 -2.63 -9.09
C GLU A 109 24.55 -3.04 -9.96
N ASN A 110 24.79 -3.46 -11.20
CA ASN A 110 23.75 -3.71 -12.21
C ASN A 110 22.55 -4.53 -11.69
N GLN A 111 22.81 -5.63 -10.95
CA GLN A 111 21.75 -6.46 -10.39
C GLN A 111 20.92 -5.70 -9.34
N ARG A 112 21.59 -4.92 -8.49
CA ARG A 112 20.95 -4.14 -7.42
C ARG A 112 20.11 -3.00 -7.99
N GLU A 113 20.61 -2.33 -9.02
CA GLU A 113 19.90 -1.28 -9.76
C GLU A 113 18.62 -1.84 -10.41
N VAL A 114 18.73 -2.99 -11.09
CA VAL A 114 17.58 -3.66 -11.73
C VAL A 114 16.51 -4.04 -10.71
N MET A 115 16.91 -4.60 -9.55
CA MET A 115 15.97 -4.96 -8.48
C MET A 115 15.29 -3.73 -7.88
N CYS A 116 16.05 -2.66 -7.60
CA CYS A 116 15.52 -1.40 -7.11
C CYS A 116 14.46 -0.84 -8.08
N ARG A 117 14.82 -0.70 -9.37
CA ARG A 117 13.91 -0.21 -10.41
C ARG A 117 12.65 -1.05 -10.53
N ALA A 118 12.80 -2.38 -10.58
CA ALA A 118 11.66 -3.29 -10.70
C ALA A 118 10.72 -3.19 -9.50
N ALA A 119 11.26 -3.14 -8.28
CA ALA A 119 10.47 -3.00 -7.07
C ALA A 119 9.68 -1.68 -7.02
N VAL A 120 10.34 -0.56 -7.35
CA VAL A 120 9.67 0.75 -7.45
C VAL A 120 8.54 0.70 -8.49
N VAL A 121 8.82 0.14 -9.67
CA VAL A 121 7.81 0.05 -10.74
C VAL A 121 6.61 -0.79 -10.33
N LEU A 122 6.85 -2.01 -9.86
CA LEU A 122 5.78 -2.95 -9.48
C LEU A 122 4.95 -2.43 -8.31
N THR A 123 5.57 -1.69 -7.40
CA THR A 123 4.87 -1.08 -6.26
C THR A 123 3.98 0.07 -6.71
N LEU A 124 4.50 1.05 -7.47
CA LEU A 124 3.77 2.28 -7.78
C LEU A 124 2.74 2.15 -8.91
N ILE A 125 2.92 1.20 -9.84
CA ILE A 125 1.99 1.01 -10.98
C ILE A 125 0.59 0.52 -10.55
N GLN A 126 0.43 0.10 -9.30
CA GLN A 126 -0.86 -0.34 -8.74
C GLN A 126 -1.80 0.84 -8.43
N ILE A 127 -1.28 2.07 -8.36
CA ILE A 127 -2.07 3.26 -8.06
C ILE A 127 -2.89 3.62 -9.28
N ASN A 128 -4.22 3.73 -9.14
CA ASN A 128 -5.15 3.94 -10.25
C ASN A 128 -4.83 5.17 -11.14
N ALA A 129 -4.16 6.18 -10.59
CA ALA A 129 -3.80 7.39 -11.31
C ALA A 129 -2.47 7.26 -12.09
N VAL A 130 -1.85 6.08 -12.11
CA VAL A 130 -0.51 5.84 -12.64
C VAL A 130 -0.60 4.88 -13.83
N ASP A 131 -0.24 5.40 -15.00
CA ASP A 131 -0.13 4.66 -16.26
C ASP A 131 1.34 4.32 -16.59
N GLY A 132 2.29 5.05 -16.01
CA GLY A 132 3.70 4.84 -16.27
C GLY A 132 4.62 5.49 -15.25
N ILE A 133 5.90 5.10 -15.30
CA ILE A 133 6.91 5.52 -14.33
C ILE A 133 8.18 5.93 -15.08
N ALA A 134 8.69 7.09 -14.74
CA ALA A 134 9.97 7.64 -15.15
C ALA A 134 10.89 7.77 -13.93
N PHE A 135 12.19 7.63 -14.19
CA PHE A 135 13.24 7.76 -13.19
C PHE A 135 14.12 8.91 -13.64
N THR A 136 14.45 9.80 -12.72
CA THR A 136 15.48 10.83 -12.91
C THR A 136 16.52 10.71 -11.81
N VAL A 137 17.72 11.23 -12.08
CA VAL A 137 18.77 11.33 -11.07
C VAL A 137 19.27 12.76 -11.03
N GLU A 138 19.03 13.45 -9.92
CA GLU A 138 19.33 14.88 -9.75
C GLU A 138 18.65 15.72 -10.85
N ASP A 139 17.35 15.51 -11.06
CA ASP A 139 16.49 16.17 -12.05
C ASP A 139 16.92 15.96 -13.53
N LYS A 140 17.69 14.91 -13.83
CA LYS A 140 18.17 14.56 -15.18
C LYS A 140 17.65 13.24 -15.71
#